data_AF-A0AA40CPV7-F1
#
_entry.id   AF-A0AA40CPV7-F1
#
_cell.length_a   1.000
_cell.length_b   1.000
_cell.length_c   1.000
_cell.angle_alpha   90.00
_cell.angle_beta   90.00
_cell.angle_gamma   90.00
#
_symmetry.space_group_name_H-M   'P 1'
#
loop_
_entity.id
_entity.type
_entity.pdbx_description
1 polymer ?
#
loop_
_entity_poly.entity_id
_entity_poly.type
_entity_poly.pdbx_seq_one_letter_code
_entity_poly.pdbx_strand_id
1 'polypeptide(L)'
;MTDTAAMWHQLTDAITAPFLDRITGKKGVTEWLVDSMDSVRGDSRLPSCLATASETYRALVGNELHFAFSEAIQDLRILADTSRSSDPDTTSRVLPLWEGKEADVVAELQFVFITGTHLGNTACLEYWWKFVLKIVLHAFKLALQRPTLSSWLLRTLHAQLAYTNNNVEPLQQDGSANSDGPSGDRLLFHSLPHSKKLLHSALVEYKSRINTLLVDLGNRITPEQKEVGYALDDLEAWLWRFGWDLRKTTAERRMVWNNNDDEEEEDDLPVIVDIDEDGREVGLVSFHRD
;
A
#
# COMPACT_ATOMS: atom_id res chain seq x y z
N MET A 1 -9.62 19.78 17.74
CA MET A 1 -10.64 18.90 17.16
C MET A 1 -10.68 19.21 15.68
N THR A 2 -10.10 18.36 14.84
CA THR A 2 -10.26 18.45 13.40
C THR A 2 -11.74 18.27 13.08
N ASP A 3 -12.29 19.17 12.27
CA ASP A 3 -13.67 19.06 11.80
C ASP A 3 -13.84 17.74 11.03
N THR A 4 -14.72 16.87 11.53
CA THR A 4 -14.99 15.56 10.94
C THR A 4 -15.42 15.68 9.48
N ALA A 5 -16.14 16.74 9.11
CA ALA A 5 -16.53 17.00 7.74
C ALA A 5 -15.33 17.35 6.85
N ALA A 6 -14.39 18.16 7.35
CA ALA A 6 -13.17 18.48 6.64
C ALA A 6 -12.26 17.26 6.44
N MET A 7 -12.16 16.39 7.45
CA MET A 7 -11.41 15.13 7.34
C MET A 7 -12.05 14.20 6.31
N TRP A 8 -13.37 14.02 6.35
CA TRP A 8 -14.05 13.17 5.38
C TRP A 8 -13.89 13.69 3.95
N HIS A 9 -14.03 15.00 3.75
CA HIS A 9 -13.76 15.63 2.46
C HIS A 9 -12.35 15.31 1.96
N GLN A 10 -11.31 15.44 2.81
CA GLN A 10 -9.93 15.12 2.42
C GLN A 10 -9.71 13.63 2.08
N LEU A 11 -10.54 12.73 2.63
CA LEU A 11 -10.47 11.30 2.32
C LEU A 11 -11.20 10.95 1.03
N THR A 12 -12.10 11.80 0.51
CA THR A 12 -13.00 11.44 -0.60
C THR A 12 -13.02 12.43 -1.76
N ASP A 13 -12.30 13.56 -1.70
CA ASP A 13 -12.43 14.68 -2.65
C ASP A 13 -12.10 14.34 -4.10
N ALA A 14 -11.24 13.34 -4.35
CA ALA A 14 -10.90 12.90 -5.68
C ALA A 14 -11.84 11.80 -6.21
N ILE A 15 -12.66 11.19 -5.35
CA ILE A 15 -13.62 10.17 -5.76
C ILE A 15 -14.78 10.83 -6.52
N THR A 16 -14.83 10.62 -7.83
CA THR A 16 -15.85 11.19 -8.72
C THR A 16 -16.74 10.10 -9.33
N ALA A 17 -17.93 10.48 -9.82
CA ALA A 17 -18.81 9.56 -10.53
C ALA A 17 -18.15 8.90 -11.76
N PRO A 18 -17.41 9.62 -12.63
CA PRO A 18 -16.65 8.98 -13.72
C PRO A 18 -15.59 7.98 -13.24
N PHE A 19 -14.95 8.26 -12.11
CA PHE A 19 -14.01 7.33 -11.49
C PHE A 19 -14.74 6.07 -10.99
N LEU A 20 -15.89 6.22 -10.33
CA LEU A 20 -16.71 5.11 -9.85
C LEU A 20 -17.27 4.25 -11.00
N ASP A 21 -17.69 4.88 -12.10
CA ASP A 21 -18.13 4.19 -13.32
C ASP A 21 -17.02 3.30 -13.88
N ARG A 22 -15.78 3.80 -13.84
CA ARG A 22 -14.60 3.08 -14.31
C ARG A 22 -14.24 1.92 -13.39
N ILE A 23 -14.14 2.18 -12.08
CA ILE A 23 -13.64 1.18 -11.12
C ILE A 23 -14.62 0.04 -10.90
N THR A 24 -15.93 0.30 -10.97
CA THR A 24 -16.96 -0.74 -10.83
C THR A 24 -17.41 -1.35 -12.15
N GLY A 25 -17.00 -0.77 -13.29
CA GLY A 25 -17.46 -1.15 -14.62
C GLY A 25 -18.94 -0.84 -14.91
N LYS A 26 -19.65 -0.14 -14.00
CA LYS A 26 -21.08 0.19 -14.12
C LYS A 26 -21.22 1.63 -14.61
N LYS A 27 -21.81 1.84 -15.80
CA LYS A 27 -21.99 3.18 -16.37
C LYS A 27 -23.44 3.63 -16.31
N GLY A 28 -23.67 4.92 -16.07
CA GLY A 28 -25.00 5.53 -16.10
C GLY A 28 -25.95 5.00 -15.01
N VAL A 29 -25.37 4.48 -13.92
CA VAL A 29 -26.10 4.03 -12.74
C VAL A 29 -26.26 5.20 -11.76
N THR A 30 -27.28 5.14 -10.91
CA THR A 30 -27.49 6.12 -9.83
C THR A 30 -26.67 5.81 -8.59
N GLU A 31 -26.26 4.55 -8.44
CA GLU A 31 -25.55 4.05 -7.26
C GLU A 31 -24.50 3.01 -7.67
N TRP A 32 -23.33 3.08 -7.05
CA TRP A 32 -22.24 2.13 -7.22
C TRP A 32 -22.16 1.23 -5.98
N LEU A 33 -22.76 0.05 -6.09
CA LEU A 33 -22.69 -0.96 -5.02
C LEU A 33 -21.30 -1.59 -4.99
N VAL A 34 -20.68 -1.54 -3.82
CA VAL A 34 -19.38 -2.13 -3.48
C VAL A 34 -19.58 -2.96 -2.22
N ASP A 35 -18.99 -4.16 -2.18
CA ASP A 35 -19.12 -5.08 -1.06
C ASP A 35 -17.76 -5.55 -0.51
N SER A 36 -17.79 -6.25 0.64
CA SER A 36 -16.59 -6.74 1.31
C SER A 36 -15.91 -7.92 0.59
N MET A 37 -16.61 -8.57 -0.34
CA MET A 37 -16.16 -9.73 -1.13
C MET A 37 -15.68 -9.34 -2.53
N ASP A 38 -15.94 -8.11 -2.98
CA ASP A 38 -15.44 -7.57 -4.23
C ASP A 38 -13.91 -7.77 -4.32
N SER A 39 -13.46 -8.24 -5.47
CA SER A 39 -12.07 -8.60 -5.70
C SER A 39 -11.34 -7.54 -6.52
N VAL A 40 -10.01 -7.56 -6.49
CA VAL A 40 -9.21 -6.77 -7.45
C VAL A 40 -9.09 -7.57 -8.74
N ARG A 41 -9.34 -6.92 -9.88
CA ARG A 41 -9.13 -7.54 -11.19
C ARG A 41 -7.71 -8.07 -11.33
N GLY A 42 -7.58 -9.34 -11.72
CA GLY A 42 -6.30 -10.04 -11.84
C GLY A 42 -5.77 -10.60 -10.52
N ASP A 43 -6.57 -10.62 -9.45
CA ASP A 43 -6.25 -11.38 -8.25
C ASP A 43 -6.29 -12.89 -8.55
N SER A 44 -5.15 -13.56 -8.36
CA SER A 44 -4.98 -14.99 -8.57
C SER A 44 -5.80 -15.86 -7.61
N ARG A 45 -6.37 -15.26 -6.55
CA ARG A 45 -7.25 -15.95 -5.60
C ARG A 45 -8.61 -16.31 -6.18
N LEU A 46 -9.00 -15.69 -7.30
CA LEU A 46 -10.18 -16.10 -8.04
C LEU A 46 -9.82 -17.21 -9.02
N PRO A 47 -10.42 -18.40 -8.90
CA PRO A 47 -10.33 -19.43 -9.92
C PRO A 47 -10.67 -18.87 -11.30
N SER A 48 -9.80 -19.08 -12.29
CA SER A 48 -10.01 -18.67 -13.69
C SER A 48 -11.27 -19.24 -14.33
N CYS A 49 -11.89 -20.27 -13.73
CA CYS A 49 -13.18 -20.81 -14.10
C CYS A 49 -14.39 -19.91 -13.74
N LEU A 50 -14.19 -18.82 -12.99
CA LEU A 50 -15.26 -17.90 -12.59
C LEU A 50 -15.55 -16.81 -13.64
N ALA A 51 -14.64 -16.60 -14.62
CA ALA A 51 -14.84 -15.65 -15.70
C ALA A 51 -16.11 -15.95 -16.54
N THR A 52 -16.57 -17.21 -16.53
CA THR A 52 -17.76 -17.72 -17.22
C THR A 52 -18.91 -18.13 -16.27
N ALA A 53 -18.81 -17.81 -14.98
CA ALA A 53 -19.81 -18.24 -13.99
C ALA A 53 -21.16 -17.50 -14.12
N SER A 54 -22.23 -18.20 -13.72
CA SER A 54 -23.61 -17.68 -13.66
C SER A 54 -23.73 -16.43 -12.78
N GLU A 55 -24.69 -15.55 -13.08
CA GLU A 55 -24.98 -14.32 -12.30
C GLU A 55 -25.17 -14.59 -10.80
N THR A 56 -25.77 -15.73 -10.45
CA THR A 56 -25.92 -16.19 -9.06
C THR A 56 -24.60 -16.50 -8.36
N TYR A 57 -23.59 -16.96 -9.10
CA TYR A 57 -22.25 -17.22 -8.55
C TYR A 57 -21.46 -15.92 -8.39
N ARG A 58 -21.63 -14.94 -9.29
CA ARG A 58 -21.06 -13.60 -9.12
C ARG A 58 -21.61 -12.89 -7.89
N ALA A 59 -22.90 -13.06 -7.59
CA ALA A 59 -23.50 -12.54 -6.36
C ALA A 59 -22.90 -13.15 -5.07
N LEU A 60 -22.29 -14.35 -5.15
CA LEU A 60 -21.61 -15.01 -4.03
C LEU A 60 -20.12 -14.66 -3.92
N VAL A 61 -19.51 -14.22 -5.04
CA VAL A 61 -18.06 -14.01 -5.17
C VAL A 61 -17.68 -12.52 -5.14
N GLY A 62 -18.66 -11.62 -5.22
CA GLY A 62 -18.42 -10.18 -5.37
C GLY A 62 -18.12 -9.79 -6.82
N ASN A 63 -18.10 -8.49 -7.08
CA ASN A 63 -17.71 -7.91 -8.36
C ASN A 63 -16.19 -7.74 -8.46
N GLU A 64 -15.67 -7.67 -9.68
CA GLU A 64 -14.28 -7.30 -9.91
C GLU A 64 -14.14 -5.78 -9.98
N LEU A 65 -13.21 -5.23 -9.19
CA LEU A 65 -12.84 -3.82 -9.18
C LEU A 65 -11.67 -3.56 -10.13
N HIS A 66 -11.83 -2.55 -11.00
CA HIS A 66 -10.95 -2.24 -12.13
C HIS A 66 -9.96 -1.13 -11.77
N PHE A 67 -9.01 -1.47 -10.92
CA PHE A 67 -7.91 -0.59 -10.52
C PHE A 67 -6.94 -0.34 -11.69
N ALA A 68 -6.63 0.93 -11.97
CA ALA A 68 -5.78 1.30 -13.11
C ALA A 68 -4.32 0.88 -12.89
N PHE A 69 -3.88 0.74 -11.64
CA PHE A 69 -2.48 0.46 -11.31
C PHE A 69 -2.24 -0.95 -10.78
N SER A 70 -3.24 -1.84 -10.89
CA SER A 70 -3.07 -3.27 -10.58
C SER A 70 -1.99 -3.93 -11.43
N GLU A 71 -2.02 -3.68 -12.75
CA GLU A 71 -1.01 -4.20 -13.68
C GLU A 71 0.39 -3.67 -13.37
N ALA A 72 0.51 -2.38 -13.04
CA ALA A 72 1.79 -1.78 -12.65
C ALA A 72 2.41 -2.45 -11.41
N ILE A 73 1.58 -2.77 -10.42
CA ILE A 73 1.98 -3.49 -9.20
C ILE A 73 2.41 -4.92 -9.51
N GLN A 74 1.70 -5.60 -10.41
CA GLN A 74 2.05 -6.96 -10.85
C GLN A 74 3.39 -6.97 -11.60
N ASP A 75 3.59 -6.03 -12.53
CA ASP A 75 4.86 -5.88 -13.23
C ASP A 75 6.00 -5.55 -12.26
N LEU A 76 5.73 -4.76 -11.20
CA LEU A 76 6.74 -4.41 -10.19
C LEU A 76 7.18 -5.65 -9.41
N ARG A 77 6.25 -6.56 -9.12
CA ARG A 77 6.55 -7.86 -8.51
C ARG A 77 7.39 -8.74 -9.43
N ILE A 78 6.99 -8.91 -10.70
CA ILE A 78 7.71 -9.76 -11.66
C ILE A 78 9.15 -9.29 -11.86
N LEU A 79 9.37 -7.97 -11.89
CA LEU A 79 10.72 -7.42 -12.04
C LEU A 79 11.56 -7.52 -10.76
N ALA A 80 10.96 -7.43 -9.58
CA ALA A 80 11.67 -7.73 -8.33
C ALA A 80 12.16 -9.20 -8.29
N ASP A 81 11.36 -10.11 -8.83
CA ASP A 81 11.69 -11.55 -8.86
C ASP A 81 12.73 -11.91 -9.95
N THR A 82 12.78 -11.15 -11.05
CA THR A 82 13.64 -11.46 -12.22
C THR A 82 14.92 -10.63 -12.31
N SER A 83 15.02 -9.52 -11.58
CA SER A 83 16.16 -8.61 -11.67
C SER A 83 16.94 -8.55 -10.35
N ARG A 84 18.25 -8.79 -10.40
CA ARG A 84 19.20 -8.28 -9.39
C ARG A 84 19.44 -6.77 -9.54
N SER A 85 18.59 -6.05 -10.29
CA SER A 85 18.76 -4.63 -10.56
C SER A 85 18.19 -3.81 -9.43
N SER A 86 19.12 -3.35 -8.59
CA SER A 86 18.98 -2.46 -7.44
C SER A 86 18.63 -1.01 -7.84
N ASP A 87 17.67 -0.77 -8.75
CA ASP A 87 17.09 0.58 -8.86
C ASP A 87 15.80 0.64 -8.02
N PRO A 88 15.84 1.22 -6.81
CA PRO A 88 14.68 1.26 -5.93
C PRO A 88 13.61 2.24 -6.43
N ASP A 89 13.88 3.06 -7.45
CA ASP A 89 12.96 4.08 -7.95
C ASP A 89 11.99 3.56 -9.02
N THR A 90 10.69 3.58 -8.72
CA THR A 90 9.63 3.09 -9.63
C THR A 90 9.06 4.18 -10.54
N THR A 91 9.54 5.43 -10.44
CA THR A 91 8.98 6.60 -11.14
C THR A 91 8.86 6.39 -12.65
N SER A 92 9.90 5.88 -13.32
CA SER A 92 9.92 5.72 -14.78
C SER A 92 8.84 4.77 -15.30
N ARG A 93 8.37 3.85 -14.44
CA ARG A 93 7.39 2.83 -14.77
C ARG A 93 5.96 3.30 -14.53
N VAL A 94 5.76 4.10 -13.48
CA VAL A 94 4.42 4.59 -13.11
C VAL A 94 4.04 5.85 -13.88
N LEU A 95 5.01 6.69 -14.25
CA LEU A 95 4.75 7.97 -14.91
C LEU A 95 3.94 7.85 -16.21
N PRO A 96 4.24 6.92 -17.14
CA PRO A 96 3.45 6.76 -18.37
C PRO A 96 2.00 6.32 -18.11
N LEU A 97 1.77 5.58 -17.02
CA LEU A 97 0.44 5.10 -16.66
C LEU A 97 -0.44 6.21 -16.06
N TRP A 98 0.21 7.25 -15.52
CA TRP A 98 -0.42 8.34 -14.78
C TRP A 98 -0.67 9.59 -15.62
N GLU A 99 -0.08 9.64 -16.82
CA GLU A 99 -0.21 10.79 -17.70
C GLU A 99 -1.67 11.08 -18.05
N GLY A 100 -2.12 12.29 -17.70
CA GLY A 100 -3.51 12.74 -17.89
C GLY A 100 -4.53 12.14 -16.90
N LYS A 101 -4.09 11.40 -15.88
CA LYS A 101 -4.95 10.69 -14.91
C LYS A 101 -4.59 10.96 -13.45
N GLU A 102 -3.92 12.07 -13.16
CA GLU A 102 -3.40 12.39 -11.83
C GLU A 102 -4.49 12.39 -10.74
N ALA A 103 -5.68 12.94 -11.04
CA ALA A 103 -6.83 12.91 -10.13
C ALA A 103 -7.32 11.49 -9.86
N ASP A 104 -7.36 10.64 -10.89
CA ASP A 104 -7.74 9.23 -10.77
C ASP A 104 -6.76 8.44 -9.89
N VAL A 105 -5.47 8.78 -9.89
CA VAL A 105 -4.46 8.16 -9.00
C VAL A 105 -4.79 8.44 -7.53
N VAL A 106 -5.13 9.69 -7.21
CA VAL A 106 -5.53 10.08 -5.85
C VAL A 106 -6.87 9.45 -5.47
N ALA A 107 -7.85 9.47 -6.39
CA ALA A 107 -9.15 8.83 -6.21
C ALA A 107 -9.02 7.34 -5.92
N GLU A 108 -8.08 6.66 -6.59
CA GLU A 108 -7.82 5.24 -6.38
C GLU A 108 -7.24 4.95 -4.99
N LEU A 109 -6.29 5.77 -4.53
CA LEU A 109 -5.75 5.69 -3.16
C LEU A 109 -6.84 5.91 -2.10
N GLN A 110 -7.73 6.87 -2.34
CA GLN A 110 -8.84 7.21 -1.45
C GLN A 110 -9.89 6.09 -1.40
N PHE A 111 -10.36 5.66 -2.57
CA PHE A 111 -11.38 4.62 -2.69
C PHE A 111 -10.93 3.33 -2.03
N VAL A 112 -9.71 2.87 -2.34
CA VAL A 112 -9.22 1.61 -1.83
C VAL A 112 -9.03 1.64 -0.31
N PHE A 113 -8.63 2.79 0.25
CA PHE A 113 -8.53 2.97 1.69
C PHE A 113 -9.90 2.89 2.37
N ILE A 114 -10.91 3.61 1.86
CA ILE A 114 -12.25 3.64 2.45
C ILE A 114 -12.91 2.26 2.36
N THR A 115 -12.90 1.65 1.17
CA THR A 115 -13.45 0.32 0.94
C THR A 115 -12.75 -0.73 1.80
N GLY A 116 -11.41 -0.68 1.87
CA GLY A 116 -10.65 -1.61 2.70
C GLY A 116 -10.92 -1.44 4.20
N THR A 117 -10.93 -0.20 4.69
CA THR A 117 -11.00 0.09 6.13
C THR A 117 -12.41 0.05 6.69
N HIS A 118 -13.42 0.51 5.94
CA HIS A 118 -14.81 0.57 6.41
C HIS A 118 -15.64 -0.65 6.03
N LEU A 119 -15.44 -1.23 4.84
CA LEU A 119 -16.17 -2.44 4.43
C LEU A 119 -15.42 -3.72 4.81
N GLY A 120 -14.18 -3.61 5.31
CA GLY A 120 -13.34 -4.77 5.60
C GLY A 120 -12.95 -5.56 4.35
N ASN A 121 -12.95 -4.91 3.18
CA ASN A 121 -12.57 -5.55 1.93
C ASN A 121 -11.05 -5.80 1.93
N THR A 122 -10.66 -7.06 2.09
CA THR A 122 -9.25 -7.47 2.22
C THR A 122 -8.47 -7.28 0.92
N ALA A 123 -9.11 -7.48 -0.24
CA ALA A 123 -8.48 -7.27 -1.55
C ALA A 123 -8.08 -5.79 -1.75
N CYS A 124 -8.94 -4.86 -1.32
CA CYS A 124 -8.65 -3.44 -1.28
C CYS A 124 -7.53 -3.12 -0.28
N LEU A 125 -7.56 -3.66 0.95
CA LEU A 125 -6.46 -3.42 1.91
C LEU A 125 -5.11 -3.89 1.38
N GLU A 126 -5.05 -5.08 0.78
CA GLU A 126 -3.83 -5.58 0.15
C GLU A 126 -3.35 -4.72 -1.02
N TYR A 127 -4.30 -4.24 -1.83
CA TYR A 127 -3.99 -3.31 -2.91
C TYR A 127 -3.45 -2.00 -2.37
N TRP A 128 -4.08 -1.41 -1.35
CA TRP A 128 -3.65 -0.18 -0.71
C TRP A 128 -2.20 -0.31 -0.23
N TRP A 129 -1.86 -1.41 0.45
CA TRP A 129 -0.49 -1.67 0.92
C TRP A 129 0.51 -1.74 -0.22
N LYS A 130 0.20 -2.50 -1.28
CA LYS A 130 1.07 -2.61 -2.45
C LYS A 130 1.20 -1.25 -3.17
N PHE A 131 0.13 -0.49 -3.26
CA PHE A 131 0.11 0.81 -3.92
C PHE A 131 0.93 1.84 -3.14
N VAL A 132 0.73 1.95 -1.83
CA VAL A 132 1.50 2.85 -0.96
C VAL A 132 2.96 2.44 -0.94
N LEU A 133 3.27 1.19 -0.64
CA LEU A 133 4.64 0.74 -0.48
C LEU A 133 5.38 0.76 -1.82
N LYS A 134 4.85 0.14 -2.88
CA LYS A 134 5.63 -0.07 -4.12
C LYS A 134 5.54 1.09 -5.12
N ILE A 135 4.56 1.97 -4.96
CA ILE A 135 4.35 3.05 -5.92
C ILE A 135 4.51 4.40 -5.25
N VAL A 136 3.68 4.76 -4.27
CA VAL A 136 3.73 6.09 -3.63
C VAL A 136 5.09 6.34 -2.97
N LEU A 137 5.58 5.37 -2.17
CA LEU A 137 6.82 5.51 -1.40
C LEU A 137 8.08 5.00 -2.10
N HIS A 138 7.98 4.51 -3.33
CA HIS A 138 9.15 4.09 -4.14
C HIS A 138 9.30 4.88 -5.44
N ALA A 139 8.36 5.75 -5.81
CA ALA A 139 8.51 6.65 -6.96
C ALA A 139 9.18 7.97 -6.54
N PHE A 140 10.47 7.94 -6.21
CA PHE A 140 11.17 9.10 -5.62
C PHE A 140 11.26 10.29 -6.57
N LYS A 141 11.63 10.08 -7.85
CA LYS A 141 11.72 11.14 -8.86
C LYS A 141 10.37 11.78 -9.20
N LEU A 142 9.24 11.18 -8.79
CA LEU A 142 7.92 11.77 -8.95
C LEU A 142 7.83 13.15 -8.28
N ALA A 143 8.48 13.33 -7.12
CA ALA A 143 8.54 14.61 -6.43
C ALA A 143 9.12 15.73 -7.29
N LEU A 144 9.99 15.40 -8.25
CA LEU A 144 10.59 16.36 -9.17
C LEU A 144 9.78 16.52 -10.45
N GLN A 145 9.28 15.42 -11.00
CA GLN A 145 8.61 15.36 -12.31
C GLN A 145 7.13 15.73 -12.26
N ARG A 146 6.44 15.38 -11.17
CA ARG A 146 5.01 15.64 -10.91
C ARG A 146 4.81 16.08 -9.45
N PRO A 147 5.39 17.22 -9.04
CA PRO A 147 5.40 17.66 -7.64
C PRO A 147 3.99 17.81 -7.05
N THR A 148 3.03 18.34 -7.83
CA THR A 148 1.65 18.51 -7.38
C THR A 148 1.01 17.17 -7.02
N LEU A 149 1.10 16.16 -7.89
CA LEU A 149 0.60 14.81 -7.62
C LEU A 149 1.29 14.20 -6.39
N SER A 150 2.62 14.31 -6.30
CA SER A 150 3.39 13.81 -5.16
C SER A 150 2.91 14.43 -3.84
N SER A 151 2.64 15.74 -3.82
CA SER A 151 2.12 16.43 -2.64
C SER A 151 0.72 15.96 -2.25
N TRP A 152 -0.16 15.71 -3.22
CA TRP A 152 -1.51 15.21 -2.98
C TRP A 152 -1.50 13.78 -2.44
N LEU A 153 -0.65 12.91 -2.98
CA LEU A 153 -0.49 11.53 -2.48
C LEU A 153 0.02 11.51 -1.03
N LEU A 154 1.00 12.35 -0.69
CA LEU A 154 1.50 12.46 0.68
C LEU A 154 0.46 13.01 1.65
N ARG A 155 -0.26 14.06 1.26
CA ARG A 155 -1.35 14.62 2.07
C ARG A 155 -2.50 13.63 2.26
N THR A 156 -2.81 12.84 1.24
CA THR A 156 -3.82 11.77 1.30
C THR A 156 -3.37 10.67 2.24
N LEU A 157 -2.13 10.17 2.10
CA LEU A 157 -1.56 9.16 2.99
C LEU A 157 -1.54 9.64 4.45
N HIS A 158 -1.12 10.88 4.69
CA HIS A 158 -1.16 11.49 6.02
C HIS A 158 -2.58 11.52 6.59
N ALA A 159 -3.57 11.99 5.83
CA ALA A 159 -4.97 12.01 6.25
C ALA A 159 -5.49 10.60 6.59
N GLN A 160 -5.17 9.60 5.76
CA GLN A 160 -5.57 8.21 5.97
C GLN A 160 -4.99 7.61 7.26
N LEU A 161 -3.71 7.84 7.53
CA LEU A 161 -3.06 7.40 8.76
C LEU A 161 -3.61 8.11 10.00
N ALA A 162 -3.80 9.43 9.90
CA ALA A 162 -4.39 10.23 10.98
C ALA A 162 -5.84 9.82 11.28
N TYR A 163 -6.63 9.58 10.24
CA TYR A 163 -8.00 9.10 10.36
C TYR A 163 -8.05 7.71 11.01
N THR A 164 -7.22 6.77 10.52
CA THR A 164 -7.15 5.42 11.08
C THR A 164 -6.82 5.44 12.57
N ASN A 165 -5.90 6.29 12.98
CA ASN A 165 -5.51 6.41 14.39
C ASN A 165 -6.64 6.97 15.26
N ASN A 166 -7.36 8.00 14.78
CA ASN A 166 -8.27 8.80 15.61
C ASN A 166 -9.75 8.40 15.49
N ASN A 167 -10.16 7.77 14.40
CA ASN A 167 -11.57 7.59 14.02
C ASN A 167 -11.97 6.14 13.75
N VAL A 168 -11.02 5.25 13.47
CA VAL A 168 -11.30 3.82 13.25
C VAL A 168 -11.21 3.10 14.60
N GLU A 169 -12.19 2.24 14.87
CA GLU A 169 -12.22 1.47 16.12
C GLU A 169 -11.08 0.42 16.16
N PRO A 170 -10.44 0.21 17.33
CA PRO A 170 -9.49 -0.88 17.54
C PRO A 170 -10.17 -2.25 17.35
N LEU A 171 -9.49 -3.20 16.71
CA LEU A 171 -9.93 -4.59 16.61
C LEU A 171 -9.84 -5.33 17.95
N GLN A 172 -8.89 -4.95 18.81
CA GLN A 172 -8.70 -5.49 20.15
C GLN A 172 -8.22 -4.37 21.09
N GLN A 173 -8.86 -4.24 22.26
CA GLN A 173 -8.39 -3.39 23.36
C GLN A 173 -7.31 -4.13 24.16
N ASP A 174 -6.25 -4.60 23.51
CA ASP A 174 -5.20 -5.29 24.25
C ASP A 174 -4.24 -4.25 24.85
N GLY A 175 -4.03 -4.33 26.17
CA GLY A 175 -3.24 -3.37 26.96
C GLY A 175 -1.73 -3.36 26.63
N SER A 176 -1.30 -4.08 25.59
CA SER A 176 0.05 -4.04 25.07
C SER A 176 0.20 -2.84 24.15
N ALA A 177 0.38 -1.68 24.77
CA ALA A 177 0.84 -0.47 24.10
C ALA A 177 2.29 -0.69 23.64
N ASN A 178 2.49 -1.43 22.55
CA ASN A 178 3.74 -1.39 21.83
C ASN A 178 3.85 0.02 21.23
N SER A 179 4.46 0.92 22.00
CA SER A 179 4.37 2.38 21.89
C SER A 179 5.17 2.97 20.72
N ASP A 180 5.64 2.13 19.80
CA ASP A 180 6.45 2.54 18.65
C ASP A 180 5.56 2.65 17.41
N GLY A 181 5.04 3.85 17.17
CA GLY A 181 4.26 4.23 15.99
C GLY A 181 2.75 4.36 16.18
N PRO A 182 2.03 4.68 15.09
CA PRO A 182 0.57 4.71 15.06
C PRO A 182 -0.06 3.39 15.57
N SER A 183 -1.30 3.47 16.03
CA SER A 183 -2.03 2.34 16.62
C SER A 183 -2.09 1.13 15.67
N GLY A 184 -1.44 0.02 16.06
CA GLY A 184 -1.31 -1.19 15.24
C GLY A 184 -2.47 -2.19 15.38
N ASP A 185 -3.38 -1.93 16.31
CA ASP A 185 -4.61 -2.66 16.57
C ASP A 185 -5.73 -2.33 15.57
N ARG A 186 -5.46 -1.49 14.57
CA ARG A 186 -6.41 -1.08 13.53
C ARG A 186 -6.39 -2.06 12.37
N LEU A 187 -7.55 -2.25 11.73
CA LEU A 187 -7.70 -3.18 10.59
C LEU A 187 -6.68 -2.96 9.48
N LEU A 188 -6.32 -1.69 9.22
CA LEU A 188 -5.27 -1.32 8.26
C LEU A 188 -3.94 -2.05 8.51
N PHE A 189 -3.53 -2.21 9.77
CA PHE A 189 -2.26 -2.83 10.14
C PHE A 189 -2.36 -4.34 10.35
N HIS A 190 -3.56 -4.89 10.48
CA HIS A 190 -3.78 -6.32 10.64
C HIS A 190 -3.77 -7.09 9.31
N SER A 191 -3.98 -6.42 8.18
CA SER A 191 -4.04 -7.08 6.87
C SER A 191 -2.69 -7.59 6.35
N LEU A 192 -1.56 -7.14 6.91
CA LEU A 192 -0.23 -7.52 6.47
C LEU A 192 0.69 -7.74 7.69
N PRO A 193 1.38 -8.90 7.80
CA PRO A 193 2.36 -9.11 8.86
C PRO A 193 3.45 -8.04 8.84
N HIS A 194 3.89 -7.60 10.02
CA HIS A 194 4.93 -6.58 10.16
C HIS A 194 4.64 -5.24 9.43
N SER A 195 3.38 -4.98 9.07
CA SER A 195 2.92 -3.78 8.32
C SER A 195 3.50 -2.47 8.86
N LYS A 196 3.49 -2.30 10.19
CA LYS A 196 4.09 -1.13 10.88
C LYS A 196 5.57 -0.96 10.56
N LYS A 197 6.36 -2.03 10.70
CA LYS A 197 7.81 -2.02 10.43
C LYS A 197 8.08 -1.70 8.95
N LEU A 198 7.33 -2.33 8.04
CA LEU A 198 7.44 -2.11 6.60
C LEU A 198 7.13 -0.66 6.20
N LEU A 199 6.01 -0.12 6.68
CA LEU A 199 5.62 1.26 6.41
C LEU A 199 6.66 2.26 6.94
N HIS A 200 7.10 2.06 8.18
CA HIS A 200 8.10 2.91 8.80
C HIS A 200 9.42 2.89 8.01
N SER A 201 9.89 1.71 7.59
CA SER A 201 11.10 1.57 6.78
C SER A 201 10.97 2.28 5.43
N ALA A 202 9.84 2.09 4.74
CA ALA A 202 9.59 2.74 3.45
C ALA A 202 9.52 4.27 3.57
N LEU A 203 8.89 4.80 4.63
CA LEU A 203 8.82 6.24 4.88
C LEU A 203 10.17 6.87 5.17
N VAL A 204 11.03 6.18 5.94
CA VAL A 204 12.40 6.61 6.24
C VAL A 204 13.22 6.69 4.96
N GLU A 205 13.18 5.63 4.14
CA GLU A 205 13.90 5.62 2.87
C GLU A 205 13.37 6.71 1.93
N TYR A 206 12.04 6.80 1.77
CA TYR A 206 11.42 7.84 0.96
C TYR A 206 11.84 9.24 1.39
N LYS A 207 11.79 9.54 2.71
CA LYS A 207 12.21 10.85 3.21
C LYS A 207 13.67 11.15 2.92
N SER A 208 14.55 10.20 3.18
CA SER A 208 15.98 10.35 2.89
C SER A 208 16.23 10.66 1.40
N ARG A 209 15.57 9.92 0.50
CA ARG A 209 15.69 10.10 -0.95
C ARG A 209 15.14 11.44 -1.42
N ILE A 210 13.93 11.81 -0.99
CA ILE A 210 13.31 13.09 -1.38
C ILE A 210 14.14 14.26 -0.87
N ASN A 211 14.62 14.22 0.37
CA ASN A 211 15.48 15.29 0.91
C ASN A 211 16.76 15.45 0.09
N THR A 212 17.40 14.34 -0.29
CA THR A 212 18.58 14.38 -1.16
C THR A 212 18.25 15.04 -2.50
N LEU A 213 17.17 14.60 -3.16
CA LEU A 213 16.73 15.15 -4.45
C LEU A 213 16.39 16.65 -4.39
N LEU A 214 15.70 17.10 -3.33
CA LEU A 214 15.34 18.50 -3.16
C LEU A 214 16.55 19.38 -2.81
N VAL A 215 17.49 18.86 -2.02
CA VAL A 215 18.75 19.57 -1.72
C VAL A 215 19.61 19.72 -2.98
N ASP A 216 19.71 18.69 -3.82
CA ASP A 216 20.46 18.71 -5.09
C ASP A 216 19.95 19.76 -6.08
N LEU A 217 18.67 20.15 -5.98
CA LEU A 217 18.11 21.24 -6.77
C LEU A 217 18.60 22.62 -6.30
N GLY A 218 18.92 22.77 -5.02
CA GLY A 218 19.37 24.03 -4.41
C GLY A 218 18.41 25.18 -4.71
N ASN A 219 18.95 26.26 -5.29
CA ASN A 219 18.16 27.46 -5.62
C ASN A 219 17.19 27.28 -6.81
N ARG A 220 17.20 26.12 -7.49
CA ARG A 220 16.33 25.83 -8.64
C ARG A 220 14.99 25.19 -8.25
N ILE A 221 14.77 24.94 -6.96
CA ILE A 221 13.55 24.32 -6.45
C ILE A 221 12.32 25.18 -6.76
N THR A 222 11.30 24.58 -7.38
CA THR A 222 10.04 25.28 -7.69
C THR A 222 9.13 25.36 -6.46
N PRO A 223 8.13 26.26 -6.43
CA PRO A 223 7.15 26.30 -5.35
C PRO A 223 6.44 24.95 -5.14
N GLU A 224 6.05 24.28 -6.23
CA GLU A 224 5.36 22.99 -6.16
C GLU A 224 6.26 21.89 -5.58
N GLN A 225 7.56 21.90 -5.88
CA GLN A 225 8.53 20.97 -5.28
C GLN A 225 8.76 21.25 -3.79
N LYS A 226 8.65 22.52 -3.35
CA LYS A 226 8.65 22.85 -1.91
C LYS A 226 7.42 22.30 -1.20
N GLU A 227 6.25 22.34 -1.84
CA GLU A 227 5.01 21.78 -1.28
C GLU A 227 5.12 20.28 -1.00
N VAL A 228 5.91 19.54 -1.79
CA VAL A 228 6.20 18.12 -1.50
C VAL A 228 6.98 17.98 -0.19
N GLY A 229 8.00 18.83 0.01
CA GLY A 229 8.76 18.89 1.25
C GLY A 229 7.89 19.22 2.46
N TYR A 230 7.03 20.24 2.34
CA TYR A 230 6.10 20.61 3.41
C TYR A 230 5.09 19.50 3.74
N ALA A 231 4.51 18.84 2.73
CA ALA A 231 3.61 17.71 2.94
C ALA A 231 4.29 16.55 3.67
N LEU A 232 5.58 16.32 3.39
CA LEU A 232 6.37 15.27 4.04
C LEU A 232 6.77 15.65 5.47
N ASP A 233 7.14 16.91 5.70
CA ASP A 233 7.45 17.43 7.04
C ASP A 233 6.21 17.40 7.95
N ASP A 234 5.02 17.72 7.42
CA ASP A 234 3.76 17.61 8.15
C ASP A 234 3.46 16.16 8.57
N LEU A 235 3.66 15.21 7.64
CA LEU A 235 3.51 13.77 7.92
C LEU A 235 4.51 13.31 8.99
N GLU A 236 5.79 13.70 8.88
CA GLU A 236 6.81 13.37 9.87
C GLU A 236 6.45 13.97 11.24
N ALA A 237 6.07 15.25 11.29
CA ALA A 237 5.74 15.92 12.54
C ALA A 237 4.58 15.22 13.26
N TRP A 238 3.61 14.70 12.50
CA TRP A 238 2.54 13.86 13.05
C TRP A 238 3.06 12.51 13.55
N LEU A 239 3.85 11.79 12.74
CA LEU A 239 4.43 10.48 13.10
C LEU A 239 5.34 10.53 14.33
N TRP A 240 6.10 11.62 14.47
CA TRP A 240 7.00 11.85 15.60
C TRP A 240 6.26 11.81 16.95
N ARG A 241 5.01 12.29 16.98
CA ARG A 241 4.16 12.26 18.19
C ARG A 241 3.85 10.86 18.67
N PHE A 242 4.03 9.86 17.80
CA PHE A 242 3.84 8.45 18.07
C PHE A 242 5.17 7.67 18.11
N GLY A 243 6.31 8.36 18.20
CA GLY A 243 7.63 7.72 18.35
C GLY A 243 8.32 7.32 17.03
N TRP A 244 7.67 7.50 15.88
CA TRP A 244 8.31 7.25 14.58
C TRP A 244 9.18 8.43 14.16
N ASP A 245 10.49 8.20 14.15
CA ASP A 245 11.51 9.14 13.71
C ASP A 245 12.02 8.77 12.30
N LEU A 246 11.65 9.59 11.32
CA LEU A 246 12.04 9.41 9.91
C LEU A 246 13.45 9.95 9.59
N ARG A 247 14.16 10.54 10.54
CA ARG A 247 15.52 11.10 10.36
C ARG A 247 16.60 10.05 10.55
N LYS A 248 16.31 9.01 11.33
CA LYS A 248 17.24 7.88 11.56
C LYS A 248 17.52 7.19 10.24
N THR A 249 18.79 7.09 9.86
CA THR A 249 19.18 6.48 8.59
C THR A 249 18.96 4.96 8.62
N THR A 250 18.68 4.37 7.45
CA THR A 250 18.58 2.90 7.30
C THR A 250 19.85 2.17 7.77
N ALA A 251 21.01 2.83 7.66
CA ALA A 251 22.31 2.29 8.10
C ALA A 251 22.46 2.22 9.63
N GLU A 252 22.01 3.25 10.36
CA GLU A 252 21.97 3.24 11.83
C GLU A 252 21.04 2.14 12.35
N ARG A 253 20.00 1.79 11.57
CA ARG A 253 19.11 0.68 11.90
C ARG A 253 19.74 -0.68 11.60
N ARG A 254 20.42 -0.89 10.46
CA ARG A 254 21.04 -2.19 10.12
C ARG A 254 21.98 -2.70 11.23
N MET A 255 22.66 -1.80 11.95
CA MET A 255 23.46 -2.16 13.14
C MET A 255 22.63 -2.49 14.40
N VAL A 256 21.40 -1.98 14.53
CA VAL A 256 20.47 -2.35 15.61
C VAL A 256 19.83 -3.72 15.34
N TRP A 257 19.52 -4.04 14.08
CA TRP A 257 18.98 -5.35 13.68
C TRP A 257 20.00 -6.48 13.83
N ASN A 258 21.27 -6.24 13.51
CA ASN A 258 22.33 -7.24 13.63
C ASN A 258 22.72 -7.60 15.08
N ASN A 259 22.14 -6.92 16.07
CA ASN A 259 22.47 -7.12 17.47
C ASN A 259 21.33 -7.73 18.30
N ASN A 260 20.12 -7.93 17.73
CA ASN A 260 18.96 -8.31 18.56
C ASN A 260 17.92 -9.28 17.96
N ASP A 261 18.01 -9.74 16.71
CA ASP A 261 17.05 -10.74 16.17
C ASP A 261 17.77 -11.70 15.18
N ASP A 262 18.82 -12.39 15.64
CA ASP A 262 19.29 -13.64 15.01
C ASP A 262 18.57 -14.80 15.70
N GLU A 263 17.29 -15.01 15.42
CA GLU A 263 16.59 -16.28 15.65
C GLU A 263 15.27 -16.26 14.85
N GLU A 264 15.15 -17.18 13.89
CA GLU A 264 13.94 -17.56 13.11
C GLU A 264 13.64 -16.82 11.78
N GLU A 265 14.56 -16.94 10.81
CA GLU A 265 14.20 -16.98 9.38
C GLU A 265 14.58 -18.36 8.80
N GLU A 266 13.88 -19.43 9.19
CA GLU A 266 13.99 -20.72 8.51
C GLU A 266 12.73 -21.61 8.63
N ASP A 267 11.52 -21.05 8.49
CA ASP A 267 10.30 -21.89 8.44
C ASP A 267 9.20 -21.22 7.60
N ASP A 268 9.40 -21.15 6.27
CA ASP A 268 8.29 -20.96 5.31
C ASP A 268 8.72 -21.35 3.87
N LEU A 269 9.47 -22.44 3.73
CA LEU A 269 9.63 -23.10 2.44
C LEU A 269 8.55 -24.19 2.30
N PRO A 270 7.76 -24.22 1.21
CA PRO A 270 6.76 -25.26 1.03
C PRO A 270 7.44 -26.64 0.99
N VAL A 271 7.04 -27.49 1.93
CA VAL A 271 7.54 -28.84 2.06
C VAL A 271 6.77 -29.75 1.10
N ILE A 272 7.45 -30.31 0.10
CA ILE A 272 6.88 -31.31 -0.81
C ILE A 272 6.97 -32.68 -0.11
N VAL A 273 5.81 -33.26 0.20
CA VAL A 273 5.66 -34.63 0.68
C VAL A 273 5.27 -35.54 -0.48
N ASP A 274 5.98 -36.66 -0.65
CA ASP A 274 5.53 -37.72 -1.54
C ASP A 274 4.38 -38.49 -0.88
N ILE A 275 3.33 -38.74 -1.65
CA ILE A 275 2.15 -39.48 -1.24
C ILE A 275 2.10 -40.78 -2.05
N ASP A 276 1.91 -41.92 -1.38
CA ASP A 276 1.81 -43.22 -2.04
C ASP A 276 0.47 -43.42 -2.77
N GLU A 277 0.36 -44.53 -3.51
CA GLU A 277 -0.84 -44.87 -4.29
C GLU A 277 -2.11 -45.10 -3.43
N ASP A 278 -1.96 -45.23 -2.11
CA ASP A 278 -3.04 -45.38 -1.13
C ASP A 278 -3.36 -44.05 -0.38
N GLY A 279 -2.69 -42.95 -0.74
CA GLY A 279 -2.96 -41.62 -0.19
C GLY A 279 -2.28 -41.33 1.14
N ARG A 280 -1.19 -42.04 1.49
CA ARG A 280 -0.44 -41.84 2.74
C ARG A 280 0.91 -41.17 2.50
N GLU A 281 1.28 -40.27 3.41
CA GLU A 281 2.54 -39.54 3.38
C GLU A 281 3.72 -40.48 3.68
N VAL A 282 4.71 -40.56 2.76
CA VAL A 282 5.84 -41.50 2.86
C VAL A 282 7.20 -40.85 3.16
N GLY A 283 7.29 -39.50 3.24
CA GLY A 283 8.48 -38.80 3.77
C GLY A 283 8.86 -37.50 3.06
N LEU A 284 9.79 -36.76 3.66
CA LEU A 284 10.31 -35.46 3.22
C LEU A 284 11.51 -35.61 2.27
N VAL A 285 11.46 -34.98 1.09
CA VAL A 285 12.59 -34.98 0.14
C VAL A 285 13.59 -33.89 0.50
N SER A 286 14.74 -34.26 1.08
CA SER A 286 15.88 -33.33 1.26
C SER A 286 16.83 -33.40 0.06
N PHE A 287 17.01 -32.29 -0.66
CA PHE A 287 18.03 -32.20 -1.71
C PHE A 287 19.39 -31.88 -1.08
N HIS A 288 20.27 -32.88 -0.96
CA HIS A 288 21.70 -32.62 -0.78
C HIS A 288 22.32 -32.30 -2.15
N ARG A 289 23.08 -31.21 -2.21
CA ARG A 289 23.83 -30.80 -3.40
C ARG A 289 25.31 -31.06 -3.10
N ASP A 290 25.89 -32.03 -3.80
CA ASP A 290 27.34 -32.27 -3.83
C ASP A 290 28.11 -31.07 -4.42
#